data_AF-A0A183DKK6-F1
#
_entry.id   AF-A0A183DKK6-F1
#
_cell.length_a   1.000
_cell.length_b   1.000
_cell.length_c   1.000
_cell.angle_alpha   90.00
_cell.angle_beta   90.00
_cell.angle_gamma   90.00
#
_symmetry.space_group_name_H-M   'P 1'
#
loop_
_entity.id
_entity.type
_entity.pdbx_description
1 polymer ?
#
loop_
_entity_poly.entity_id
_entity_poly.type
_entity_poly.pdbx_seq_one_letter_code
_entity_poly.pdbx_strand_id
1 'polypeptide(L)'
;MNRQVALTRHSLVNPEYTLERFAADNFRSPAPRPQGLGESFYEQLAPLNLWSYGREPLKLPLLKVHSRFENVLIGRKLLTKKCSVRFSKLQGKAEPSQAAVKGYLAILKYMGDYPCRRIFLITELTDKVFKGAFKYQILRDEIYCQLMKQLTHNYNTISLERGWELMWLCTGIFAPSQSLLKEVQLFLRTRTHPLASHCFTRLHRIQR
;
A
#
# COMPACT_ATOMS: atom_id res chain seq x y z
N MET A 1 39.16 22.50 -7.23
CA MET A 1 38.43 21.40 -7.88
C MET A 1 37.15 21.14 -7.09
N ASN A 2 36.09 21.88 -7.39
CA ASN A 2 34.82 21.81 -6.67
C ASN A 2 33.93 20.73 -7.30
N ARG A 3 33.71 19.62 -6.60
CA ARG A 3 32.63 18.67 -6.90
C ARG A 3 31.33 19.27 -6.39
N GLN A 4 30.73 20.11 -7.22
CA GLN A 4 29.46 20.74 -6.95
C GLN A 4 28.33 19.74 -7.21
N VAL A 5 27.72 19.30 -6.11
CA VAL A 5 26.32 18.92 -5.92
C VAL A 5 25.47 18.92 -7.20
N ALA A 6 25.43 17.79 -7.89
CA ALA A 6 24.39 17.47 -8.85
C ALA A 6 23.22 16.79 -8.11
N LEU A 7 22.59 17.51 -7.17
CA LEU A 7 21.26 17.15 -6.69
C LEU A 7 20.27 17.64 -7.74
N THR A 8 20.02 16.75 -8.71
CA THR A 8 18.74 16.55 -9.40
C THR A 8 17.72 17.69 -9.26
N ARG A 9 17.81 18.66 -10.16
CA ARG A 9 16.72 19.58 -10.57
C ARG A 9 15.60 18.84 -11.33
N HIS A 10 15.20 17.64 -10.89
CA HIS A 10 14.12 16.90 -11.54
C HIS A 10 12.78 17.17 -10.83
N SER A 11 11.89 17.82 -11.60
CA SER A 11 10.42 17.77 -11.51
C SER A 11 9.69 18.67 -10.51
N LEU A 12 9.64 19.98 -10.81
CA LEU A 12 8.53 20.84 -10.38
C LEU A 12 7.31 20.78 -11.33
N VAL A 13 7.41 20.03 -12.44
CA VAL A 13 6.41 20.05 -13.53
C VAL A 13 5.38 18.93 -13.41
N ASN A 14 5.66 17.86 -12.65
CA ASN A 14 4.66 16.85 -12.28
C ASN A 14 5.11 16.11 -11.01
N PRO A 15 4.50 16.36 -9.84
CA PRO A 15 4.83 15.63 -8.63
C PRO A 15 4.47 14.15 -8.76
N GLU A 16 5.27 13.28 -8.14
CA GLU A 16 4.96 11.85 -8.12
C GLU A 16 3.65 11.58 -7.37
N TYR A 17 2.79 10.71 -7.91
CA TYR A 17 1.50 10.41 -7.31
C TYR A 17 1.67 9.61 -6.01
N THR A 18 0.98 10.01 -4.95
CA THR A 18 0.96 9.33 -3.64
C THR A 18 -0.45 8.86 -3.29
N LEU A 19 -0.54 7.90 -2.35
CA LEU A 19 -1.81 7.44 -1.80
C LEU A 19 -2.44 8.41 -0.79
N GLU A 20 -1.93 9.63 -0.62
CA GLU A 20 -2.39 10.55 0.43
C GLU A 20 -3.90 10.81 0.39
N ARG A 21 -4.41 11.23 -0.78
CA ARG A 21 -5.85 11.51 -0.96
C ARG A 21 -6.69 10.25 -0.83
N PHE A 22 -6.23 9.15 -1.43
CA PHE A 22 -6.92 7.86 -1.33
C PHE A 22 -6.99 7.37 0.12
N ALA A 23 -5.91 7.52 0.88
CA ALA A 23 -5.82 7.07 2.27
C ALA A 23 -6.75 7.84 3.20
N ALA A 24 -6.99 9.13 2.97
CA ALA A 24 -7.95 9.92 3.75
C ALA A 24 -9.34 9.25 3.79
N ASP A 25 -9.79 8.72 2.66
CA ASP A 25 -11.11 8.10 2.53
C ASP A 25 -11.13 6.59 2.72
N ASN A 26 -9.99 5.91 2.65
CA ASN A 26 -9.96 4.44 2.57
C ASN A 26 -9.06 3.77 3.60
N PHE A 27 -8.12 4.49 4.22
CA PHE A 27 -7.26 3.91 5.25
C PHE A 27 -7.90 4.06 6.63
N ARG A 28 -7.55 3.15 7.54
CA ARG A 28 -7.89 3.29 8.96
C ARG A 28 -7.25 4.55 9.53
N SER A 29 -7.78 5.03 10.65
CA SER A 29 -7.12 6.10 11.40
C SER A 29 -5.76 5.61 11.94
N PRO A 30 -4.75 6.49 12.01
CA PRO A 30 -3.53 6.20 12.75
C PRO A 30 -3.85 5.96 14.23
N ALA A 31 -2.94 5.28 14.94
CA ALA A 31 -3.11 5.08 16.37
C ALA A 31 -3.17 6.44 17.07
N PRO A 32 -4.04 6.62 18.10
CA PRO A 32 -4.05 7.83 18.90
C PRO A 32 -2.67 8.12 19.46
N ARG A 33 -2.28 9.41 19.47
CA ARG A 33 -1.06 9.83 20.14
C ARG A 33 -1.17 9.53 21.64
N PRO A 34 -0.14 8.92 22.27
CA PRO A 34 -0.12 8.76 23.71
C PRO A 34 -0.26 10.13 24.37
N GLN A 35 -1.19 10.29 25.31
CA GLN A 35 -1.40 11.58 25.98
C GLN A 35 -0.28 11.82 27.01
N GLY A 36 0.13 13.09 27.19
CA GLY A 36 1.09 13.48 28.24
C GLY A 36 2.57 13.47 27.84
N LEU A 37 2.89 13.30 26.55
CA LEU A 37 4.26 13.45 26.03
C LEU A 37 4.46 14.85 25.40
N GLY A 38 5.67 15.40 25.49
CA GLY A 38 6.01 16.72 24.96
C GLY A 38 6.15 16.76 23.43
N GLU A 39 6.09 17.96 22.84
CA GLU A 39 6.13 18.17 21.38
C GLU A 39 7.37 17.56 20.70
N SER A 40 8.54 17.65 21.35
CA SER A 40 9.80 17.06 20.88
C SER A 40 9.76 15.53 20.77
N PHE A 41 8.94 14.86 21.59
CA PHE A 41 8.75 13.41 21.51
C PHE A 41 7.90 13.02 20.29
N TYR A 42 6.93 13.87 19.91
CA TYR A 42 6.12 13.63 18.70
C TYR A 42 6.90 13.92 17.42
N GLU A 43 7.87 14.82 17.46
CA GLU A 43 8.74 15.14 16.32
C GLU A 43 9.69 13.97 15.98
N GLN A 44 9.99 13.13 16.96
CA GLN A 44 10.74 11.88 16.78
C GLN A 44 9.87 10.68 16.35
N LEU A 45 8.53 10.77 16.47
CA LEU A 45 7.64 9.72 15.98
C LEU A 45 7.56 9.82 14.45
N ALA A 46 8.07 8.80 13.76
CA ALA A 46 7.98 8.65 12.31
C ALA A 46 6.58 9.04 11.80
N PRO A 47 6.49 9.71 10.63
CA PRO A 47 5.27 10.38 10.18
C PRO A 47 4.06 9.46 10.33
N LEU A 48 3.08 9.91 11.11
CA LEU A 48 1.82 9.22 11.41
C LEU A 48 0.98 8.92 10.16
N ASN A 49 1.43 9.33 8.97
CA ASN A 49 0.72 9.10 7.75
C ASN A 49 0.90 7.63 7.30
N LEU A 50 -0.23 6.94 7.19
CA LEU A 50 -0.23 5.51 6.91
C LEU A 50 0.10 5.19 5.46
N TRP A 51 0.23 6.20 4.59
CA TRP A 51 0.41 6.06 3.15
C TRP A 51 1.85 6.26 2.66
N SER A 52 2.79 6.74 3.47
CA SER A 52 4.22 6.84 3.11
C SER A 52 5.08 5.78 3.79
N TYR A 53 6.30 5.59 3.30
CA TYR A 53 7.24 4.58 3.80
C TYR A 53 7.42 4.62 5.32
N GLY A 54 7.50 3.43 5.92
CA GLY A 54 7.86 3.25 7.33
C GLY A 54 8.44 1.87 7.57
N ARG A 55 9.24 1.74 8.64
CA ARG A 55 9.82 0.46 9.08
C ARG A 55 9.01 -0.26 10.15
N GLU A 56 8.07 0.46 10.75
CA GLU A 56 7.23 -0.07 11.82
C GLU A 56 6.23 -1.11 11.30
N PRO A 57 6.23 -2.35 11.83
CA PRO A 57 5.25 -3.34 11.46
C PRO A 57 3.81 -2.86 11.71
N LEU A 58 2.94 -3.10 10.74
CA LEU A 58 1.52 -2.83 10.91
C LEU A 58 0.90 -3.75 11.97
N LYS A 59 0.17 -3.16 12.92
CA LYS A 59 -0.65 -3.91 13.89
C LYS A 59 -2.05 -4.25 13.34
N LEU A 60 -2.50 -3.48 12.35
CA LEU A 60 -3.81 -3.58 11.72
C LEU A 60 -3.66 -3.30 10.21
N PRO A 61 -4.53 -3.86 9.35
CA PRO A 61 -4.56 -3.56 7.91
C PRO A 61 -4.62 -2.05 7.63
N LEU A 62 -4.16 -1.63 6.45
CA LEU A 62 -4.27 -0.24 6.01
C LEU A 62 -5.72 0.10 5.68
N LEU A 63 -6.41 -0.71 4.87
CA LEU A 63 -7.75 -0.41 4.40
C LEU A 63 -8.81 -0.54 5.51
N LYS A 64 -9.64 0.48 5.67
CA LYS A 64 -10.75 0.52 6.63
C LYS A 64 -11.95 -0.26 6.14
N VAL A 65 -12.76 -0.75 7.07
CA VAL A 65 -14.08 -1.31 6.76
C VAL A 65 -15.02 -0.16 6.46
N HIS A 66 -15.41 -0.01 5.20
CA HIS A 66 -16.51 0.86 4.88
C HIS A 66 -17.77 0.04 4.63
N SER A 67 -18.71 0.05 5.58
CA SER A 67 -20.12 -0.21 5.28
C SER A 67 -20.71 1.06 4.71
N ARG A 68 -20.48 1.34 3.42
CA ARG A 68 -21.23 2.41 2.76
C ARG A 68 -22.63 1.87 2.46
N PHE A 69 -23.64 2.41 3.12
CA PHE A 69 -25.02 2.27 2.68
C PHE A 69 -25.24 3.30 1.57
N GLU A 70 -25.42 2.86 0.34
CA GLU A 70 -25.92 3.75 -0.71
C GLU A 70 -27.43 3.83 -0.58
N ASN A 71 -27.90 5.04 -0.31
CA ASN A 71 -29.32 5.37 -0.36
C ASN A 71 -29.72 5.51 -1.83
N VAL A 72 -30.51 4.57 -2.33
CA VAL A 72 -31.08 4.65 -3.68
C VAL A 72 -32.53 5.10 -3.55
N LEU A 73 -32.85 6.26 -4.12
CA LEU A 73 -34.23 6.72 -4.26
C LEU A 73 -34.87 6.02 -5.47
N ILE A 74 -35.87 5.18 -5.21
CA ILE A 74 -36.76 4.64 -6.26
C ILE A 74 -38.16 5.12 -5.92
N GLY A 75 -38.67 6.10 -6.68
CA GLY A 75 -39.91 6.81 -6.33
C GLY A 75 -39.76 7.64 -5.06
N ARG A 76 -40.77 7.61 -4.16
CA ARG A 76 -40.78 8.31 -2.86
C ARG A 76 -40.26 7.47 -1.67
N LYS A 77 -39.77 6.24 -1.90
CA LYS A 77 -39.26 5.37 -0.82
C LYS A 77 -37.73 5.34 -0.81
N LEU A 78 -37.16 5.63 0.36
CA LEU A 78 -35.74 5.42 0.65
C LEU A 78 -35.53 3.94 0.97
N LEU A 79 -34.95 3.19 0.03
CA LEU A 79 -34.55 1.80 0.26
C LEU A 79 -33.03 1.75 0.41
N THR A 80 -32.56 1.24 1.54
CA THR A 80 -31.15 0.86 1.72
C THR A 80 -30.88 -0.38 0.88
N LYS A 81 -30.43 -0.22 -0.37
CA LYS A 81 -29.91 -1.34 -1.15
C LYS A 81 -28.46 -1.59 -0.76
N LYS A 82 -28.14 -2.84 -0.44
CA LYS A 82 -26.77 -3.32 -0.29
C LYS A 82 -26.15 -3.45 -1.69
N CYS A 83 -25.68 -2.34 -2.27
CA CYS A 83 -24.91 -2.37 -3.51
C CYS A 83 -23.56 -3.08 -3.26
N SER A 84 -23.32 -4.16 -3.97
CA SER A 84 -22.08 -4.91 -3.92
C SER A 84 -21.12 -4.35 -4.97
N VAL A 85 -20.26 -3.39 -4.59
CA VAL A 85 -18.81 -3.29 -4.91
C VAL A 85 -18.29 -1.99 -4.28
N ARG A 86 -17.50 -2.12 -3.20
CA ARG A 86 -16.46 -1.17 -2.74
C ARG A 86 -15.84 -1.74 -1.45
N PHE A 87 -14.51 -1.89 -1.45
CA PHE A 87 -13.65 -2.54 -0.45
C PHE A 87 -14.33 -3.60 0.42
N SER A 88 -14.12 -4.87 0.07
CA SER A 88 -14.56 -5.95 0.95
C SER A 88 -13.93 -5.73 2.34
N LYS A 89 -14.70 -6.05 3.39
CA LYS A 89 -14.47 -5.63 4.77
C LYS A 89 -13.31 -6.40 5.43
N LEU A 90 -12.17 -5.75 5.75
CA LEU A 90 -11.01 -6.42 6.38
C LEU A 90 -11.09 -6.44 7.91
N GLN A 91 -11.31 -5.29 8.53
CA GLN A 91 -11.43 -5.15 9.98
C GLN A 91 -12.68 -5.90 10.50
N GLY A 92 -12.54 -6.69 11.55
CA GLY A 92 -13.62 -7.55 12.08
C GLY A 92 -13.68 -8.97 11.49
N LYS A 93 -12.90 -9.28 10.45
CA LYS A 93 -12.57 -10.67 10.08
C LYS A 93 -11.17 -11.00 10.60
N ALA A 94 -11.08 -11.84 11.63
CA ALA A 94 -9.81 -12.12 12.30
C ALA A 94 -8.74 -12.70 11.36
N GLU A 95 -9.10 -13.66 10.50
CA GLU A 95 -8.10 -14.30 9.63
C GLU A 95 -7.55 -13.39 8.53
N PRO A 96 -8.35 -12.68 7.71
CA PRO A 96 -7.82 -11.78 6.67
C PRO A 96 -7.02 -10.62 7.26
N SER A 97 -7.46 -10.07 8.40
CA SER A 97 -6.71 -9.01 9.08
C SER A 97 -5.33 -9.49 9.53
N GLN A 98 -5.24 -10.68 10.12
CA GLN A 98 -3.95 -11.27 10.50
C GLN A 98 -3.09 -11.59 9.28
N ALA A 99 -3.70 -12.06 8.18
CA ALA A 99 -2.98 -12.33 6.94
C ALA A 99 -2.41 -11.04 6.31
N ALA A 100 -3.15 -9.93 6.33
CA ALA A 100 -2.66 -8.62 5.89
C ALA A 100 -1.42 -8.17 6.67
N VAL A 101 -1.48 -8.27 8.00
CA VAL A 101 -0.37 -7.88 8.90
C VAL A 101 0.85 -8.77 8.68
N LYS A 102 0.65 -10.09 8.53
CA LYS A 102 1.72 -11.05 8.22
C LYS A 102 2.34 -10.77 6.84
N GLY A 103 1.52 -10.43 5.85
CA GLY A 103 1.97 -10.02 4.51
C GLY A 103 2.86 -8.79 4.56
N TYR A 104 2.45 -7.75 5.29
CA TYR A 104 3.26 -6.54 5.45
C TYR A 104 4.61 -6.82 6.14
N LEU A 105 4.62 -7.63 7.20
CA LEU A 105 5.88 -8.01 7.85
C LEU A 105 6.80 -8.76 6.88
N ALA A 106 6.24 -9.57 5.97
CA ALA A 106 7.03 -10.22 4.92
C ALA A 106 7.57 -9.22 3.88
N ILE A 107 6.80 -8.19 3.53
CA ILE A 107 7.26 -7.08 2.67
C ILE A 107 8.47 -6.39 3.32
N LEU A 108 8.37 -5.99 4.60
CA LEU A 108 9.47 -5.33 5.30
C LEU A 108 10.74 -6.20 5.34
N LYS A 109 10.59 -7.50 5.58
CA LYS A 109 11.71 -8.46 5.58
C LYS A 109 12.33 -8.63 4.20
N TYR A 110 11.51 -8.70 3.15
CA TYR A 110 11.98 -8.81 1.77
C TYR A 110 12.75 -7.56 1.34
N MET A 111 12.28 -6.38 1.74
CA MET A 111 12.92 -5.09 1.44
C MET A 111 14.16 -4.79 2.32
N GLY A 112 14.49 -5.67 3.27
CA GLY A 112 15.61 -5.48 4.19
C GLY A 112 15.36 -4.42 5.27
N ASP A 113 14.11 -4.00 5.46
CA ASP A 113 13.69 -2.96 6.41
C ASP A 113 13.35 -3.51 7.79
N TYR A 114 13.34 -4.84 7.97
CA TYR A 114 13.07 -5.48 9.25
C TYR A 114 14.06 -6.60 9.57
N PRO A 115 14.64 -6.63 10.78
CA PRO A 115 15.63 -7.62 11.16
C PRO A 115 15.07 -9.04 11.07
N CYS A 116 15.84 -9.94 10.46
CA CYS A 116 15.52 -11.35 10.37
C CYS A 116 16.46 -12.15 11.28
N ARG A 117 15.90 -12.78 12.33
CA ARG A 117 16.65 -13.66 13.23
C ARG A 117 17.09 -14.98 12.57
N ARG A 118 16.49 -15.33 11.43
CA ARG A 118 16.81 -16.51 10.60
C ARG A 118 16.96 -16.06 9.16
N ILE A 119 17.86 -16.68 8.41
CA ILE A 119 17.93 -16.56 6.96
C ILE A 119 16.64 -17.14 6.36
N PHE A 120 15.99 -16.39 5.48
CA PHE A 120 14.85 -16.84 4.69
C PHE A 120 15.25 -16.96 3.23
N LEU A 121 14.71 -17.95 2.54
CA LEU A 121 14.77 -17.95 1.08
C LEU A 121 13.86 -16.83 0.56
N ILE A 122 14.28 -16.18 -0.53
CA ILE A 122 13.51 -15.10 -1.17
C ILE A 122 12.09 -15.59 -1.52
N THR A 123 11.98 -16.83 -1.99
CA THR A 123 10.71 -17.50 -2.33
C THR A 123 9.79 -17.71 -1.11
N GLU A 124 10.34 -18.05 0.06
CA GLU A 124 9.56 -18.17 1.30
C GLU A 124 8.93 -16.83 1.72
N LEU A 125 9.63 -15.71 1.45
CA LEU A 125 9.12 -14.38 1.74
C LEU A 125 8.03 -13.98 0.75
N THR A 126 8.25 -14.18 -0.56
CA THR A 126 7.21 -13.90 -1.57
C THR A 126 5.94 -14.71 -1.34
N ASP A 127 6.07 -15.98 -0.95
CA ASP A 127 4.91 -16.80 -0.58
C ASP A 127 4.15 -16.18 0.59
N LYS A 128 4.85 -15.70 1.62
CA LYS A 128 4.20 -15.03 2.76
C LYS A 128 3.54 -13.71 2.39
N VAL A 129 4.11 -12.94 1.45
CA VAL A 129 3.51 -11.70 0.93
C VAL A 129 2.17 -12.02 0.22
N PHE A 130 2.15 -13.01 -0.68
CA PHE A 130 1.01 -13.21 -1.58
C PHE A 130 0.00 -14.28 -1.12
N LYS A 131 0.36 -15.17 -0.19
CA LYS A 131 -0.52 -16.25 0.31
C LYS A 131 -1.87 -15.76 0.80
N GLY A 132 -1.90 -14.61 1.50
CA GLY A 132 -3.14 -13.99 1.94
C GLY A 132 -4.03 -13.57 0.76
N ALA A 133 -3.46 -12.92 -0.25
CA ALA A 133 -4.17 -12.42 -1.43
C ALA A 133 -4.69 -13.54 -2.35
N PHE A 134 -4.02 -14.71 -2.38
CA PHE A 134 -4.53 -15.89 -3.06
C PHE A 134 -5.74 -16.51 -2.33
N LYS A 135 -5.73 -16.53 -0.99
CA LYS A 135 -6.84 -17.08 -0.20
C LYS A 135 -8.04 -16.12 -0.12
N TYR A 136 -7.78 -14.82 0.01
CA TYR A 136 -8.82 -13.81 0.19
C TYR A 136 -8.63 -12.67 -0.82
N GLN A 137 -9.50 -12.58 -1.83
CA GLN A 137 -9.40 -11.56 -2.91
C GLN A 137 -9.35 -10.12 -2.40
N ILE A 138 -10.03 -9.85 -1.29
CA ILE A 138 -9.98 -8.60 -0.52
C ILE A 138 -8.56 -8.12 -0.18
N LEU A 139 -7.61 -9.03 0.00
CA LEU A 139 -6.23 -8.70 0.34
C LEU A 139 -5.39 -8.28 -0.86
N ARG A 140 -5.90 -8.40 -2.08
CA ARG A 140 -5.20 -7.89 -3.27
C ARG A 140 -4.98 -6.38 -3.18
N ASP A 141 -6.06 -5.64 -2.89
CA ASP A 141 -6.00 -4.19 -2.73
C ASP A 141 -5.12 -3.78 -1.55
N GLU A 142 -5.18 -4.53 -0.46
CA GLU A 142 -4.35 -4.31 0.72
C GLU A 142 -2.85 -4.46 0.38
N ILE A 143 -2.46 -5.51 -0.36
CA ILE A 143 -1.06 -5.69 -0.79
C ILE A 143 -0.61 -4.56 -1.73
N TYR A 144 -1.46 -4.13 -2.68
CA TYR A 144 -1.14 -2.97 -3.51
C TYR A 144 -0.90 -1.71 -2.68
N CYS A 145 -1.78 -1.42 -1.72
CA CYS A 145 -1.64 -0.27 -0.83
C CYS A 145 -0.36 -0.35 0.01
N GLN A 146 -0.03 -1.52 0.54
CA GLN A 146 1.18 -1.76 1.33
C GLN A 146 2.46 -1.58 0.49
N LEU A 147 2.49 -2.05 -0.75
CA LEU A 147 3.63 -1.88 -1.65
C LEU A 147 3.80 -0.41 -2.08
N MET A 148 2.71 0.25 -2.49
CA MET A 148 2.73 1.67 -2.85
C MET A 148 3.18 2.53 -1.65
N LYS A 149 2.75 2.18 -0.43
CA LYS A 149 3.24 2.81 0.80
C LYS A 149 4.76 2.71 0.92
N GLN A 150 5.32 1.50 0.84
CA GLN A 150 6.77 1.30 0.99
C GLN A 150 7.60 1.89 -0.15
N LEU A 151 6.99 2.17 -1.30
CA LEU A 151 7.62 2.83 -2.44
C LEU A 151 7.46 4.36 -2.41
N THR A 152 6.64 4.91 -1.53
CA THR A 152 6.41 6.35 -1.41
C THR A 152 7.34 6.95 -0.37
N HIS A 153 8.15 7.93 -0.77
CA HIS A 153 9.13 8.61 0.12
C HIS A 153 10.15 7.66 0.77
N ASN A 154 10.51 6.58 0.07
CA ASN A 154 11.57 5.68 0.48
C ASN A 154 12.88 6.07 -0.22
N TYR A 155 13.83 6.57 0.56
CA TYR A 155 15.14 7.03 0.06
C TYR A 155 16.23 5.95 0.14
N ASN A 156 15.93 4.76 0.65
CA ASN A 156 16.85 3.64 0.66
C ASN A 156 16.76 2.89 -0.68
N THR A 157 17.75 3.08 -1.56
CA THR A 157 17.77 2.49 -2.90
C THR A 157 17.64 0.96 -2.88
N ILE A 158 18.31 0.27 -1.95
CA ILE A 158 18.25 -1.20 -1.87
C ILE A 158 16.83 -1.66 -1.52
N SER A 159 16.22 -1.00 -0.53
CA SER A 159 14.83 -1.26 -0.14
C SER A 159 13.88 -0.96 -1.31
N LEU A 160 14.08 0.16 -2.01
CA LEU A 160 13.25 0.57 -3.14
C LEU A 160 13.29 -0.43 -4.30
N GLU A 161 14.48 -0.92 -4.69
CA GLU A 161 14.65 -1.95 -5.73
C GLU A 161 13.86 -3.22 -5.38
N ARG A 162 14.01 -3.70 -4.13
CA ARG A 162 13.26 -4.87 -3.62
C ARG A 162 11.75 -4.63 -3.59
N GLY A 163 11.30 -3.42 -3.26
CA GLY A 163 9.90 -3.05 -3.32
C GLY A 163 9.33 -3.08 -4.74
N TRP A 164 10.13 -2.66 -5.72
CA TRP A 164 9.74 -2.70 -7.14
C TRP A 164 9.71 -4.12 -7.70
N GLU A 165 10.61 -5.01 -7.28
CA GLU A 165 10.54 -6.45 -7.57
C GLU A 165 9.19 -7.02 -7.10
N LEU A 166 8.77 -6.72 -5.87
CA LEU A 166 7.48 -7.16 -5.33
C LEU A 166 6.29 -6.56 -6.09
N MET A 167 6.35 -5.28 -6.47
CA MET A 167 5.31 -4.64 -7.31
C MET A 167 5.22 -5.32 -8.69
N TRP A 168 6.36 -5.65 -9.29
CA TRP A 168 6.42 -6.35 -10.57
C TRP A 168 5.86 -7.77 -10.49
N LEU A 169 6.12 -8.49 -9.40
CA LEU A 169 5.49 -9.78 -9.12
C LEU A 169 3.98 -9.61 -8.95
N CYS A 170 3.54 -8.67 -8.11
CA CYS A 170 2.15 -8.38 -7.78
C CYS A 170 1.29 -8.10 -9.03
N THR A 171 1.75 -7.18 -9.89
CA THR A 171 1.11 -6.86 -11.19
C THR A 171 1.14 -8.01 -12.20
N GLY A 172 1.87 -9.08 -11.89
CA GLY A 172 1.98 -10.30 -12.67
C GLY A 172 1.06 -11.44 -12.26
N ILE A 173 0.45 -11.37 -11.07
CA ILE A 173 -0.29 -12.49 -10.47
C ILE A 173 -1.77 -12.18 -10.26
N PHE A 174 -2.15 -10.93 -10.01
CA PHE A 174 -3.54 -10.52 -9.89
C PHE A 174 -3.71 -9.02 -10.16
N ALA A 175 -4.92 -8.61 -10.56
CA ALA A 175 -5.28 -7.20 -10.67
C ALA A 175 -5.84 -6.64 -9.34
N PRO A 176 -5.69 -5.32 -9.06
CA PRO A 176 -6.43 -4.64 -8.01
C PRO A 176 -7.91 -4.53 -8.39
N SER A 177 -8.75 -4.16 -7.42
CA SER A 177 -10.15 -3.82 -7.70
C SER A 177 -10.28 -2.58 -8.58
N GLN A 178 -11.45 -2.41 -9.20
CA GLN A 178 -11.74 -1.23 -10.01
C GLN A 178 -11.68 0.09 -9.22
N SER A 179 -11.89 0.03 -7.90
CA SER A 179 -11.80 1.22 -7.04
C SER A 179 -10.35 1.67 -6.83
N LEU A 180 -9.41 0.72 -6.73
CA LEU A 180 -7.99 1.02 -6.51
C LEU A 180 -7.20 1.14 -7.82
N LEU A 181 -7.70 0.56 -8.91
CA LEU A 181 -7.01 0.50 -10.21
C LEU A 181 -6.49 1.86 -10.69
N LYS A 182 -7.33 2.90 -10.60
CA LYS A 182 -6.96 4.25 -11.05
C LYS A 182 -5.75 4.78 -10.28
N GLU A 183 -5.70 4.54 -8.97
CA GLU A 183 -4.60 4.98 -8.12
C GLU A 183 -3.31 4.22 -8.44
N VAL A 184 -3.39 2.90 -8.68
CA VAL A 184 -2.25 2.09 -9.10
C VAL A 184 -1.72 2.56 -10.46
N GLN A 185 -2.60 2.83 -11.42
CA GLN A 185 -2.18 3.31 -12.75
C GLN A 185 -1.52 4.69 -12.67
N LEU A 186 -2.06 5.62 -11.90
CA LEU A 186 -1.46 6.95 -11.69
C LEU A 186 -0.10 6.84 -10.99
N PHE A 187 -0.01 5.99 -9.97
CA PHE A 187 1.24 5.71 -9.27
C PHE A 187 2.28 5.18 -10.25
N LEU A 188 1.98 4.13 -11.03
CA LEU A 188 2.95 3.54 -11.96
C LEU A 188 3.39 4.52 -13.05
N ARG A 189 2.48 5.37 -13.56
CA ARG A 189 2.78 6.34 -14.62
C ARG A 189 3.67 7.50 -14.18
N THR A 190 3.64 7.85 -12.89
CA THR A 190 4.40 9.00 -12.36
C THR A 190 5.77 8.62 -11.80
N ARG A 191 6.11 7.32 -11.78
CA ARG A 191 7.39 6.81 -11.28
C ARG A 191 8.38 6.68 -12.42
N THR A 192 9.60 7.14 -12.19
CA THR A 192 10.71 7.06 -13.16
C THR A 192 11.41 5.71 -13.18
N HIS A 193 11.09 4.83 -12.23
CA HIS A 193 11.73 3.53 -12.09
C HIS A 193 11.48 2.63 -13.31
N PRO A 194 12.48 1.93 -13.88
CA PRO A 194 12.31 1.10 -15.08
C PRO A 194 11.20 0.05 -14.95
N LEU A 195 11.11 -0.62 -13.79
CA LEU A 195 10.04 -1.59 -13.53
C LEU A 195 8.63 -1.00 -13.53
N ALA A 196 8.45 0.31 -13.35
CA ALA A 196 7.12 0.93 -13.31
C ALA A 196 6.38 0.77 -14.65
N SER A 197 7.07 0.99 -15.78
CA SER A 197 6.52 0.79 -17.13
C SER A 197 6.17 -0.68 -17.40
N HIS A 198 7.02 -1.60 -16.94
CA HIS A 198 6.75 -3.05 -17.04
C HIS A 198 5.53 -3.45 -16.20
N CYS A 199 5.44 -2.96 -14.95
CA CYS A 199 4.29 -3.17 -14.07
C CYS A 199 3.00 -2.67 -14.72
N PHE A 200 3.03 -1.47 -15.31
CA PHE A 200 1.89 -0.87 -16.00
C PHE A 200 1.42 -1.73 -17.17
N THR A 201 2.36 -2.21 -17.99
CA THR A 201 2.06 -3.10 -19.11
C THR A 201 1.46 -4.43 -18.66
N ARG A 202 2.01 -5.05 -17.60
CA ARG A 202 1.50 -6.31 -17.06
C ARG A 202 0.10 -6.17 -16.49
N LEU A 203 -0.15 -5.07 -15.76
CA LEU A 203 -1.46 -4.76 -15.19
C LEU A 203 -2.55 -4.71 -16.27
N HIS A 204 -2.26 -4.10 -17.43
CA HIS A 204 -3.20 -4.09 -18.56
C HIS A 204 -3.45 -5.46 -19.18
N ARG A 205 -2.49 -6.38 -19.15
CA ARG A 205 -2.65 -7.74 -19.70
C ARG A 205 -3.54 -8.61 -18.83
N ILE A 206 -3.41 -8.52 -17.50
CA ILE A 206 -4.22 -9.31 -16.55
C ILE A 206 -5.68 -8.84 -16.48
N GLN A 207 -5.97 -7.64 -17.00
CA GLN A 207 -7.32 -7.09 -17.06
C GLN A 207 -8.13 -7.56 -18.26
N ARG A 208 -7.50 -8.23 -19.23
CA ARG A 208 -8.16 -8.86 -20.37
C ARG A 208 -8.60 -10.26 -19.98
#